data_AF-A0A067DTT3-F1
#
_entry.id   AF-A0A067DTT3-F1
#
_cell.length_a   1.000
_cell.length_b   1.000
_cell.length_c   1.000
_cell.angle_alpha   90.00
_cell.angle_beta   90.00
_cell.angle_gamma   90.00
#
_symmetry.space_group_name_H-M   'P 1'
#
loop_
_entity.id
_entity.type
_entity.pdbx_description
1 polymer ?
#
loop_
_entity_poly.entity_id
_entity_poly.type
_entity_poly.pdbx_seq_one_letter_code
_entity_poly.pdbx_strand_id
1 'polypeptide(L)'
;MRILTVSGEALVCLLVALLFVTVEVVGSGECADCALTNIKPSKAFSGLRVTIDCKSENGNGEFKTRRAGELDVDGKFKASLPEEIVENGKLKEECYALLHSASGTPCPAYDGLESSKLVLKEKSNEKHTFGLANCLLHLFAWHKHVPPICFKRWLYI
;
A
#
# COMPACT_ATOMS: atom_id res chain seq x y z
N MET A 1 47.31 -16.48 -4.56
CA MET A 1 45.92 -16.66 -5.06
C MET A 1 45.13 -17.36 -3.97
N ARG A 2 44.18 -16.66 -3.32
CA ARG A 2 43.29 -17.26 -2.32
C ARG A 2 42.07 -17.81 -3.06
N ILE A 3 41.92 -19.13 -3.08
CA ILE A 3 40.77 -19.80 -3.70
C ILE A 3 39.68 -19.81 -2.63
N LEU A 4 38.68 -18.93 -2.77
CA LEU A 4 37.51 -18.93 -1.91
C LEU A 4 36.68 -20.17 -2.26
N THR A 5 36.74 -21.20 -1.43
CA THR A 5 35.86 -22.36 -1.52
C THR A 5 34.44 -21.95 -1.13
N VAL A 6 33.60 -21.67 -2.13
CA VAL A 6 32.17 -21.46 -1.94
C VAL A 6 31.54 -22.82 -1.59
N SER A 7 30.92 -22.94 -0.41
CA SER A 7 30.22 -24.17 -0.02
C SER A 7 29.00 -24.36 -0.92
N GLY A 8 28.67 -25.61 -1.27
CA GLY A 8 27.56 -25.92 -2.20
C GLY A 8 26.21 -25.32 -1.77
N GLU A 9 26.00 -25.12 -0.47
CA GLU A 9 24.79 -24.48 0.07
C GLU A 9 24.71 -22.99 -0.23
N ALA A 10 25.85 -22.28 -0.27
CA ALA A 10 25.89 -20.88 -0.66
C ALA A 10 25.55 -20.70 -2.15
N LEU A 11 25.91 -21.67 -3.00
CA LEU A 11 25.56 -21.67 -4.42
C LEU A 11 24.05 -21.86 -4.64
N VAL A 12 23.42 -22.75 -3.85
CA VAL A 12 21.97 -22.98 -3.87
C VAL A 12 21.22 -21.74 -3.38
N CYS A 13 21.66 -21.11 -2.28
CA CYS A 13 21.08 -19.85 -1.81
C CYS A 13 21.21 -18.72 -2.85
N LEU A 14 22.36 -18.61 -3.54
CA LEU A 14 22.56 -17.63 -4.61
C LEU A 14 21.66 -17.87 -5.82
N LEU A 15 21.48 -19.15 -6.22
CA LEU A 15 20.60 -19.54 -7.32
C LEU A 15 19.13 -19.28 -7.00
N VAL A 16 18.71 -19.54 -5.76
CA VAL A 16 17.36 -19.25 -5.27
C VAL A 16 17.11 -17.74 -5.24
N ALA A 17 18.08 -16.94 -4.79
CA ALA A 17 18.00 -15.48 -4.79
C ALA A 17 17.78 -14.84 -6.18
N LEU A 18 18.23 -15.51 -7.26
CA LEU A 18 18.12 -15.04 -8.64
C LEU A 18 16.79 -15.37 -9.33
N LEU A 19 15.92 -16.18 -8.72
CA LEU A 19 14.64 -16.61 -9.30
C LEU A 19 13.42 -15.93 -8.67
N PHE A 20 13.60 -15.03 -7.70
CA PHE A 20 12.47 -14.41 -7.00
C PHE A 20 11.81 -13.31 -7.83
N VAL A 21 10.52 -13.47 -8.11
CA VAL A 21 9.69 -12.41 -8.69
C VAL A 21 9.29 -11.44 -7.59
N THR A 22 9.52 -10.15 -7.81
CA THR A 22 9.12 -9.12 -6.85
C THR A 22 7.70 -8.65 -7.10
N VAL A 23 6.85 -8.67 -6.07
CA VAL A 23 5.50 -8.10 -6.16
C VAL A 23 5.50 -6.76 -5.42
N GLU A 24 5.24 -5.68 -6.13
CA GLU A 24 5.22 -4.32 -5.57
C GLU A 24 3.84 -3.70 -5.73
N VAL A 25 3.37 -3.03 -4.68
CA VAL A 25 2.18 -2.17 -4.71
C VAL A 25 2.65 -0.73 -4.66
N VAL A 26 2.15 0.10 -5.56
CA VAL A 26 2.41 1.53 -5.60
C VAL A 26 1.11 2.31 -5.56
N GLY A 27 1.11 3.45 -4.85
CA GLY A 27 -0.04 4.33 -4.83
C GLY A 27 0.29 5.69 -4.23
N SER A 28 -0.69 6.58 -4.24
CA SER A 28 -0.57 7.94 -3.71
C SER A 28 -1.83 8.36 -2.95
N GLY A 29 -1.63 9.11 -1.88
CA GLY A 29 -2.65 9.84 -1.16
C GLY A 29 -2.62 11.32 -1.51
N GLU A 30 -3.80 11.94 -1.54
CA GLU A 30 -3.96 13.36 -1.78
C GLU A 30 -4.63 14.03 -0.58
N CYS A 31 -4.15 15.22 -0.24
CA CYS A 31 -4.78 16.05 0.77
C CYS A 31 -5.72 17.06 0.09
N ALA A 32 -7.03 16.82 0.18
CA ALA A 32 -8.05 17.52 -0.59
C ALA A 32 -8.17 19.02 -0.25
N ASP A 33 -7.73 19.42 0.94
CA ASP A 33 -7.94 20.74 1.53
C ASP A 33 -6.66 21.35 2.11
N CYS A 34 -5.49 20.72 1.92
CA CYS A 34 -4.20 21.28 2.34
C CYS A 34 -3.93 22.66 1.73
N ALA A 35 -4.29 22.85 0.45
CA ALA A 35 -4.17 24.14 -0.23
C ALA A 35 -5.05 25.23 0.39
N LEU A 36 -6.28 24.87 0.81
CA LEU A 36 -7.22 25.80 1.45
C LEU A 36 -6.78 26.17 2.87
N THR A 37 -6.17 25.22 3.58
CA THR A 37 -5.78 25.36 4.99
C THR A 37 -4.35 25.83 5.20
N ASN A 38 -3.59 26.06 4.12
CA ASN A 38 -2.16 26.39 4.15
C ASN A 38 -1.31 25.36 4.91
N ILE A 39 -1.70 24.08 4.84
CA ILE A 39 -0.97 22.96 5.43
C ILE A 39 -0.03 22.39 4.38
N LYS A 40 1.24 22.18 4.76
CA LYS A 40 2.21 21.49 3.90
C LYS A 40 1.83 19.99 3.80
N PRO A 41 1.84 19.38 2.60
CA PRO A 41 1.54 17.96 2.43
C PRO A 41 2.37 17.04 3.33
N SER A 42 3.65 17.32 3.51
CA SER A 42 4.54 16.57 4.41
C SER A 42 4.06 16.53 5.88
N LYS A 43 3.33 17.56 6.33
CA LYS A 43 2.71 17.59 7.66
C LYS A 43 1.39 16.82 7.69
N ALA A 44 0.64 16.82 6.59
CA ALA A 44 -0.62 16.12 6.47
C ALA A 44 -0.43 14.60 6.44
N PHE A 45 0.62 14.12 5.76
CA PHE A 45 0.94 12.69 5.66
C PHE A 45 1.74 12.16 6.84
N SER A 46 2.31 13.02 7.67
CA SER A 46 3.12 12.63 8.83
C SER A 46 2.33 11.71 9.78
N GLY A 47 2.87 10.51 10.01
CA GLY A 47 2.30 9.51 10.92
C GLY A 47 1.16 8.68 10.32
N LEU A 48 0.73 8.96 9.09
CA LEU A 48 -0.23 8.12 8.39
C LEU A 48 0.42 6.83 7.90
N ARG A 49 -0.37 5.76 7.86
CA ARG A 49 0.07 4.44 7.43
C ARG A 49 -0.89 3.89 6.39
N VAL A 50 -0.38 3.09 5.46
CA VAL A 50 -1.19 2.30 4.53
C VAL A 50 -1.04 0.84 4.91
N THR A 51 -2.14 0.10 5.00
CA THR A 51 -2.11 -1.36 5.03
C THR A 51 -2.62 -1.92 3.72
N ILE A 52 -2.09 -3.07 3.32
CA ILE A 52 -2.62 -3.88 2.23
C ILE A 52 -3.35 -5.04 2.88
N ASP A 53 -4.67 -4.98 2.83
CA ASP A 53 -5.56 -5.95 3.45
C ASP A 53 -6.22 -6.80 2.37
N CYS A 54 -6.10 -8.11 2.50
CA CYS A 54 -6.63 -9.06 1.52
C CYS A 54 -7.66 -9.99 2.16
N LYS A 55 -8.69 -10.36 1.39
CA LYS A 55 -9.66 -11.39 1.72
C LYS A 55 -9.71 -12.43 0.60
N SER A 56 -10.16 -13.65 0.92
CA SER A 56 -10.34 -14.70 -0.08
C SER A 56 -11.29 -14.24 -1.19
N GLU A 57 -11.02 -14.65 -2.44
CA GLU A 57 -11.82 -14.33 -3.63
C GLU A 57 -13.32 -14.72 -3.47
N ASN A 58 -13.62 -15.68 -2.60
CA ASN A 58 -14.99 -16.11 -2.28
C ASN A 58 -15.77 -15.13 -1.38
N GLY A 59 -15.23 -13.95 -1.06
CA GLY A 59 -15.95 -12.83 -0.43
C GLY A 59 -16.38 -12.99 1.04
N ASN A 60 -16.36 -14.22 1.58
CA ASN A 60 -16.87 -14.55 2.93
C ASN A 60 -15.80 -14.56 4.02
N GLY A 61 -14.54 -14.22 3.70
CA GLY A 61 -13.42 -14.25 4.64
C GLY A 61 -13.16 -12.90 5.30
N GLU A 62 -12.66 -12.93 6.54
CA GLU A 62 -12.12 -11.74 7.20
C GLU A 62 -10.90 -11.19 6.45
N PHE A 63 -10.74 -9.86 6.49
CA PHE A 63 -9.55 -9.21 5.98
C PHE A 63 -8.32 -9.60 6.79
N LYS A 64 -7.22 -9.88 6.08
CA LYS A 64 -5.90 -10.10 6.66
C LYS A 64 -4.94 -9.07 6.11
N THR A 65 -4.29 -8.33 7.00
CA THR A 65 -3.21 -7.43 6.63
C THR A 65 -2.01 -8.23 6.15
N ARG A 66 -1.67 -8.07 4.87
CA ARG A 66 -0.51 -8.69 4.22
C ARG A 66 0.75 -7.85 4.36
N ARG A 67 0.60 -6.53 4.40
CA ARG A 67 1.70 -5.60 4.60
C ARG A 67 1.22 -4.25 5.11
N ALA A 68 2.08 -3.54 5.82
CA ALA A 68 1.94 -2.13 6.09
C ALA A 68 3.06 -1.34 5.38
N GLY A 69 2.79 -0.09 5.06
CA GLY A 69 3.72 0.88 4.49
C GLY A 69 3.41 2.28 5.02
N GLU A 70 4.34 3.19 4.81
CA GLU A 70 4.19 4.60 5.16
C GLU A 70 4.10 5.43 3.87
N LEU A 71 3.47 6.60 3.98
CA LEU A 71 3.47 7.58 2.91
C LEU A 71 4.73 8.44 3.02
N ASP A 72 5.35 8.74 1.88
CA ASP A 72 6.45 9.69 1.81
C ASP A 72 5.96 11.14 1.88
N VAL A 73 6.89 12.08 1.76
CA VAL A 73 6.62 13.53 1.82
C VAL A 73 5.68 14.04 0.73
N ASP A 74 5.59 13.30 -0.38
CA ASP A 74 4.70 13.59 -1.52
C ASP A 74 3.38 12.80 -1.42
N GLY A 75 3.19 12.02 -0.36
CA GLY A 75 2.01 11.17 -0.18
C GLY A 75 2.06 9.87 -0.98
N LYS A 76 3.22 9.44 -1.48
CA LYS A 76 3.33 8.18 -2.22
C LYS A 76 3.72 7.05 -1.28
N PHE A 77 3.29 5.83 -1.59
CA PHE A 77 3.70 4.65 -0.83
C PHE A 77 4.13 3.52 -1.77
N LYS A 78 5.00 2.66 -1.23
CA LYS A 78 5.40 1.40 -1.86
C LYS A 78 5.34 0.27 -0.83
N ALA A 79 4.78 -0.87 -1.22
CA ALA A 79 4.70 -2.05 -0.36
C ALA A 79 4.98 -3.32 -1.16
N SER A 80 5.95 -4.13 -0.73
CA SER A 80 6.26 -5.40 -1.40
C SER A 80 5.39 -6.54 -0.88
N LEU A 81 4.59 -7.19 -1.71
CA LEU A 81 3.80 -8.33 -1.27
C LEU A 81 4.57 -9.64 -1.41
N PRO A 82 4.26 -10.67 -0.61
CA PRO A 82 4.85 -11.99 -0.80
C PRO A 82 4.39 -12.59 -2.13
N GLU A 83 5.26 -13.35 -2.80
CA GLU A 83 4.93 -13.93 -4.11
C GLU A 83 3.77 -14.94 -4.04
N GLU A 84 3.59 -15.59 -2.88
CA GLU A 84 2.56 -16.61 -2.64
C GLU A 84 1.11 -16.13 -2.88
N ILE A 85 0.86 -14.82 -2.75
CA ILE A 85 -0.47 -14.23 -2.98
C ILE A 85 -0.72 -13.90 -4.46
N VAL A 86 0.25 -14.16 -5.34
CA VAL A 86 0.15 -14.01 -6.79
C VAL A 86 0.22 -15.37 -7.46
N GLU A 87 -0.61 -15.59 -8.47
CA GLU A 87 -0.57 -16.76 -9.33
C GLU A 87 -0.86 -16.35 -10.76
N ASN A 88 -0.04 -16.84 -11.69
CA ASN A 88 -0.11 -16.49 -13.11
C ASN A 88 -0.06 -14.96 -13.37
N GLY A 89 0.49 -14.19 -12.42
CA GLY A 89 0.56 -12.72 -12.48
C GLY A 89 -0.71 -12.00 -12.04
N LYS A 90 -1.68 -12.68 -11.43
CA LYS A 90 -2.87 -12.09 -10.82
C LYS A 90 -2.87 -12.36 -9.31
N LEU A 91 -3.47 -11.48 -8.51
CA LEU A 91 -3.68 -11.74 -7.10
C LEU A 91 -4.69 -12.91 -6.93
N LYS A 92 -4.36 -13.86 -6.03
CA LYS A 92 -5.25 -14.97 -5.61
C LYS A 92 -6.38 -14.50 -4.68
N GLU A 93 -6.22 -13.31 -4.12
CA GLU A 93 -7.08 -12.72 -3.10
C GLU A 93 -7.53 -11.34 -3.55
N GLU A 94 -8.67 -10.89 -3.04
CA GLU A 94 -9.10 -9.50 -3.21
C GLU A 94 -8.37 -8.63 -2.20
N CYS A 95 -7.41 -7.84 -2.69
CA CYS A 95 -6.59 -6.96 -1.86
C CYS A 95 -6.97 -5.49 -2.06
N TYR A 96 -6.87 -4.74 -0.96
CA TYR A 96 -7.22 -3.33 -0.91
C TYR A 96 -6.17 -2.56 -0.11
N ALA A 97 -5.89 -1.33 -0.51
CA ALA A 97 -5.07 -0.41 0.27
C ALA A 97 -5.97 0.38 1.23
N LEU A 98 -5.69 0.30 2.52
CA LEU A 98 -6.40 1.05 3.55
C LEU A 98 -5.47 2.09 4.14
N LEU A 99 -5.90 3.35 4.13
CA LEU A 99 -5.20 4.41 4.86
C LEU A 99 -5.59 4.33 6.34
N HIS A 100 -4.65 4.57 7.22
CA HIS A 100 -4.84 4.66 8.66
C HIS A 100 -4.31 6.00 9.16
N SER A 101 -5.04 6.60 10.11
CA SER A 101 -4.59 7.79 10.83
C SER A 101 -3.36 7.49 11.68
N ALA A 102 -2.74 8.54 12.24
CA ALA A 102 -1.64 8.38 13.20
C ALA A 102 -2.02 7.59 14.47
N SER A 103 -3.31 7.51 14.80
CA SER A 103 -3.83 6.67 15.90
C SER A 103 -4.07 5.21 15.48
N GLY A 104 -3.78 4.84 14.23
CA GLY A 104 -4.02 3.51 13.68
C GLY A 104 -5.46 3.25 13.26
N THR A 105 -6.33 4.25 13.31
CA THR A 105 -7.75 4.11 12.95
C THR A 105 -7.90 4.09 11.42
N PRO A 106 -8.58 3.10 10.83
CA PRO A 106 -8.83 3.06 9.39
C PRO A 106 -9.56 4.31 8.91
N CYS A 107 -9.08 4.87 7.82
CA CYS A 107 -9.65 6.02 7.16
C CYS A 107 -10.80 5.57 6.25
N PRO A 108 -11.93 6.28 6.26
CA PRO A 108 -13.05 5.97 5.41
C PRO A 108 -12.70 6.23 3.93
N ALA A 109 -12.94 5.24 3.07
CA ALA A 109 -12.82 5.44 1.62
C ALA A 109 -13.98 6.31 1.09
N TYR A 110 -13.65 7.33 0.27
CA TYR A 110 -14.62 8.28 -0.28
C TYR A 110 -15.61 7.60 -1.24
N ASP A 111 -15.09 6.80 -2.17
CA ASP A 111 -15.88 6.05 -3.17
C ASP A 111 -16.07 4.57 -2.78
N GLY A 112 -16.02 4.29 -1.47
CA GLY A 112 -16.07 2.92 -0.95
C GLY A 112 -14.79 2.12 -1.20
N LEU A 113 -14.78 0.88 -0.71
CA LEU A 113 -13.59 0.03 -0.65
C LEU A 113 -13.03 -0.31 -2.05
N GLU A 114 -13.89 -0.44 -3.06
CA GLU A 114 -13.48 -0.81 -4.42
C GLU A 114 -12.53 0.21 -5.07
N SER A 115 -12.58 1.48 -4.65
CA SER A 115 -11.66 2.51 -5.13
C SER A 115 -10.19 2.20 -4.79
N SER A 116 -9.94 1.52 -3.69
CA SER A 116 -8.59 1.15 -3.23
C SER A 116 -8.21 -0.29 -3.55
N LYS A 117 -9.01 -0.99 -4.38
CA LYS A 117 -8.68 -2.34 -4.85
C LYS A 117 -7.38 -2.34 -5.64
N LEU A 118 -6.54 -3.33 -5.37
CA LEU A 118 -5.29 -3.52 -6.11
C LEU A 118 -5.58 -4.07 -7.50
N VAL A 119 -5.06 -3.39 -8.52
CA VAL A 119 -5.15 -3.77 -9.93
C VAL A 119 -3.75 -3.92 -10.51
N LEU A 120 -3.55 -4.94 -11.33
CA LEU A 120 -2.29 -5.14 -12.02
C LEU A 120 -2.04 -3.96 -12.97
N LYS A 121 -0.91 -3.27 -12.79
CA LYS A 121 -0.47 -2.18 -13.67
C LYS A 121 0.55 -2.66 -14.69
N GLU A 122 1.51 -3.46 -14.23
CA GLU A 122 2.60 -3.95 -15.06
C GLU A 122 3.00 -5.36 -14.65
N LYS A 123 3.29 -6.20 -15.63
CA LYS A 123 3.77 -7.57 -15.45
C LYS A 123 5.04 -7.76 -16.28
N SER A 124 6.12 -8.11 -15.60
CA SER A 124 7.37 -8.57 -16.21
C SER A 124 7.77 -9.92 -15.61
N ASN A 125 8.73 -10.61 -16.23
CA ASN A 125 9.22 -11.90 -15.74
C ASN A 125 9.92 -11.80 -14.36
N GLU A 126 10.30 -10.61 -13.93
CA GLU A 126 11.08 -10.36 -12.71
C GLU A 126 10.29 -9.54 -11.66
N LYS A 127 9.28 -8.78 -12.11
CA LYS A 127 8.51 -7.85 -11.26
C LYS A 127 7.07 -7.70 -11.70
N HIS A 128 6.15 -7.80 -10.75
CA HIS A 128 4.74 -7.48 -10.91
C HIS A 128 4.42 -6.22 -10.10
N THR A 129 3.88 -5.20 -10.77
CA THR A 129 3.51 -3.94 -10.12
C THR A 129 2.00 -3.81 -10.11
N PHE A 130 1.44 -3.64 -8.90
CA PHE A 130 0.04 -3.37 -8.65
C PHE A 130 -0.13 -1.90 -8.26
N GLY A 131 -1.22 -1.31 -8.72
CA GLY A 131 -1.65 0.03 -8.32
C GLY A 131 -3.08 0.00 -7.78
N LEU A 132 -3.60 1.16 -7.41
CA LEU A 132 -4.99 1.30 -7.00
C LEU A 132 -5.92 1.43 -8.22
N ALA A 133 -7.15 0.92 -8.10
CA ALA A 133 -8.17 0.97 -9.13
C ALA A 133 -8.54 2.43 -9.48
N ASN A 134 -8.88 3.22 -8.45
CA ASN A 134 -8.94 4.68 -8.53
C ASN A 134 -7.74 5.26 -7.80
N CYS A 135 -7.09 6.23 -8.42
CA CYS A 135 -5.67 6.50 -8.20
C CYS A 135 -5.32 7.09 -6.82
N LEU A 136 -6.30 7.37 -5.94
CA LEU A 136 -6.13 8.32 -4.83
C LEU A 136 -6.81 7.89 -3.53
N LEU A 137 -6.03 7.92 -2.44
CA LEU A 137 -6.54 7.91 -1.07
C LEU A 137 -6.77 9.37 -0.63
N HIS A 138 -8.03 9.77 -0.45
CA HIS A 138 -8.36 11.14 -0.02
C HIS A 138 -8.13 11.34 1.49
N LEU A 139 -7.40 12.39 1.83
CA LEU A 139 -7.22 12.90 3.18
C LEU A 139 -7.88 14.28 3.30
N PHE A 140 -8.65 14.49 4.37
CA PHE A 140 -9.19 15.80 4.75
C PHE A 140 -8.43 16.30 5.99
N ALA A 141 -7.86 17.50 5.89
CA ALA A 141 -7.05 18.18 6.89
C ALA A 141 -7.82 19.38 7.48
N TRP A 142 -8.86 19.11 8.27
CA TRP A 142 -9.57 20.17 9.00
C TRP A 142 -8.93 20.48 10.38
N HIS A 143 -8.83 21.79 10.66
CA HIS A 143 -8.37 22.46 11.88
C HIS A 143 -6.87 22.37 12.27
N LYS A 144 -6.26 23.56 12.40
CA LYS A 144 -4.86 23.83 12.79
C LYS A 144 -4.38 23.25 14.14
N HIS A 145 -5.24 22.54 14.90
CA HIS A 145 -4.97 22.08 16.27
C HIS A 145 -5.30 20.62 16.55
N VAL A 146 -5.69 19.84 15.54
CA VAL A 146 -5.98 18.41 15.70
C VAL A 146 -5.03 17.62 14.80
N PRO A 147 -4.39 16.52 15.27
CA PRO A 147 -3.60 15.64 14.40
C PRO A 147 -4.44 15.19 13.21
N PRO A 148 -3.84 14.79 12.07
CA PRO A 148 -4.59 14.42 10.87
C PRO A 148 -5.48 13.21 11.17
N ILE A 149 -6.73 13.47 11.53
CA ILE A 149 -7.78 12.47 11.70
C ILE A 149 -8.48 12.41 10.35
N CYS A 150 -8.52 11.22 9.75
CA CYS A 150 -9.25 10.95 8.53
C CYS A 150 -10.76 11.09 8.76
N PHE A 151 -11.28 12.31 8.77
CA PHE A 151 -12.72 12.52 8.91
C PHE A 151 -13.43 12.23 7.59
N LYS A 152 -14.45 11.36 7.63
CA LYS A 152 -15.58 11.47 6.68
C LYS A 152 -16.12 12.88 6.85
N ARG A 153 -16.32 13.57 5.73
CA ARG A 153 -17.22 14.72 5.62
C ARG A 153 -18.44 14.53 6.54
N TRP A 154 -18.45 15.14 7.72
CA TRP A 154 -19.70 15.46 8.41
C TRP A 154 -20.31 16.61 7.61
N LEU A 155 -20.94 16.29 6.49
CA LEU A 155 -22.04 17.12 6.00
C LEU A 155 -23.29 16.61 6.73
N TYR A 156 -23.44 17.00 7.99
CA TYR A 156 -24.78 17.33 8.44
C TYR A 156 -24.98 18.77 7.98
N ILE A 157 -25.77 18.93 6.91
CA ILE A 157 -26.68 20.06 6.84
C ILE A 157 -27.80 19.75 7.84
#